data_AF-A0A0G1CS77-F1
#
_entry.id   AF-A0A0G1CS77-F1
#
_cell.length_a   1.000
_cell.length_b   1.000
_cell.length_c   1.000
_cell.angle_alpha   90.00
_cell.angle_beta   90.00
_cell.angle_gamma   90.00
#
_symmetry.space_group_name_H-M   'P 1'
#
loop_
_entity.id
_entity.type
_entity.pdbx_description
1 polymer ?
#
loop_
_entity_poly.entity_id
_entity_poly.type
_entity_poly.pdbx_seq_one_letter_code
_entity_poly.pdbx_strand_id
1 'polypeptide(L)'
;MMNLPLLTKSPVSLTRLTPHTSQQGFGSRVTDMPVNAAGPSKNWNRLSVQYSFYKKGIGTHANSFIVYDVNGLFKRFTADIGIDTEAGAQGSVVFKIYGDDRLLYQSDLVKRFEYPRHADIDITGVKKFALIVEDGGDGINDDHADWLRPTLWP
;
A
#
# COMPACT_ATOMS: atom_id res chain seq x y z
N MET A 1 -16.88 -10.46 -4.62
CA MET A 1 -16.20 -11.75 -4.33
C MET A 1 -16.04 -11.88 -2.81
N MET A 2 -16.20 -13.08 -2.26
CA MET A 2 -16.07 -13.31 -0.81
C MET A 2 -14.59 -13.50 -0.45
N ASN A 3 -14.07 -12.67 0.47
CA ASN A 3 -12.70 -12.75 0.96
C ASN A 3 -12.54 -13.92 1.95
N LEU A 4 -12.49 -15.16 1.44
CA LEU A 4 -12.36 -16.39 2.23
C LEU A 4 -11.21 -16.41 3.25
N PRO A 5 -10.03 -15.79 3.00
CA PRO A 5 -8.97 -15.73 4.01
C PRO A 5 -9.36 -15.06 5.33
N LEU A 6 -10.40 -14.22 5.34
CA LEU A 6 -10.90 -13.57 6.55
C LEU A 6 -11.54 -14.53 7.56
N LEU A 7 -11.89 -15.75 7.13
CA LEU A 7 -12.54 -16.75 7.97
C LEU A 7 -11.54 -17.51 8.85
N THR A 8 -10.23 -17.31 8.65
CA THR A 8 -9.20 -17.94 9.48
C THR A 8 -8.77 -16.98 10.59
N LYS A 9 -8.59 -17.50 11.81
CA LYS A 9 -8.00 -16.73 12.93
C LYS A 9 -6.48 -16.65 12.78
N SER A 10 -5.99 -16.19 11.62
CA SER A 10 -4.57 -16.15 11.29
C SER A 10 -4.24 -14.83 10.58
N PRO A 11 -2.95 -14.44 10.52
CA PRO A 11 -2.56 -13.26 9.78
C PRO A 11 -2.91 -13.37 8.29
N VAL A 12 -3.42 -12.29 7.70
CA VAL A 12 -3.87 -12.25 6.31
C VAL A 12 -3.15 -11.13 5.57
N SER A 13 -2.39 -11.49 4.52
CA SER A 13 -1.84 -10.50 3.59
C SER A 13 -2.97 -9.86 2.78
N LEU A 14 -2.97 -8.53 2.66
CA LEU A 14 -3.91 -7.80 1.80
C LEU A 14 -3.74 -8.16 0.31
N THR A 15 -2.57 -8.69 -0.09
CA THR A 15 -2.35 -9.19 -1.45
C THR A 15 -3.17 -10.44 -1.79
N ARG A 16 -3.76 -11.09 -0.78
CA ARG A 16 -4.68 -12.22 -0.92
C ARG A 16 -6.16 -11.80 -0.91
N LEU A 17 -6.43 -10.52 -0.67
CA LEU A 17 -7.78 -9.99 -0.60
C LEU A 17 -8.11 -9.24 -1.88
N THR A 18 -9.38 -9.33 -2.29
CA THR A 18 -9.91 -8.44 -3.33
C THR A 18 -10.40 -7.17 -2.64
N PRO A 19 -9.91 -5.98 -3.05
CA PRO A 19 -10.43 -4.73 -2.52
C PRO A 19 -11.86 -4.48 -2.99
N HIS A 20 -12.66 -3.80 -2.15
CA HIS A 20 -13.96 -3.26 -2.50
C HIS A 20 -13.82 -2.15 -3.57
N THR A 21 -12.79 -1.33 -3.43
CA THR A 21 -12.48 -0.24 -4.36
C THR A 21 -10.97 -0.12 -4.51
N SER A 22 -10.50 0.12 -5.73
CA SER A 22 -9.10 0.42 -6.04
C SER A 22 -9.05 1.44 -7.17
N GLN A 23 -8.55 2.63 -6.89
CA GLN A 23 -8.44 3.74 -7.83
C GLN A 23 -7.07 4.42 -7.67
N GLN A 24 -6.51 4.92 -8.76
CA GLN A 24 -5.28 5.74 -8.73
C GLN A 24 -5.21 6.71 -9.90
N GLY A 25 -4.46 7.79 -9.74
CA GLY A 25 -4.32 8.86 -10.74
C GLY A 25 -3.61 8.44 -12.03
N PHE A 26 -2.67 7.51 -11.95
CA PHE A 26 -1.91 7.04 -13.11
C PHE A 26 -1.66 5.53 -13.06
N GLY A 27 -1.76 4.84 -14.20
CA GLY A 27 -1.51 3.41 -14.30
C GLY A 27 -2.52 2.53 -13.57
N SER A 28 -2.16 1.27 -13.35
CA SER A 28 -2.98 0.31 -12.60
C SER A 28 -2.25 -0.18 -11.37
N ARG A 29 -2.98 -0.35 -10.26
CA ARG A 29 -2.49 -1.06 -9.07
C ARG A 29 -2.07 -2.47 -9.46
N VAL A 30 -0.91 -2.89 -9.00
CA VAL A 30 -0.40 -4.26 -9.20
C VAL A 30 -0.14 -4.96 -7.86
N THR A 31 -0.23 -6.29 -7.90
CA THR A 31 0.03 -7.15 -6.74
C THR A 31 1.41 -7.80 -6.88
N ASP A 32 2.19 -7.78 -5.80
CA ASP A 32 3.52 -8.42 -5.70
C ASP A 32 4.54 -7.90 -6.73
N MET A 33 4.30 -6.72 -7.31
CA MET A 33 5.11 -6.06 -8.33
C MET A 33 5.06 -4.53 -8.14
N PRO A 34 6.08 -3.78 -8.61
CA PRO A 34 6.09 -2.31 -8.62
C PRO A 34 5.11 -1.76 -9.66
N VAL A 35 4.59 -0.54 -9.48
CA VAL A 35 3.53 0.01 -10.33
C VAL A 35 3.88 0.09 -11.82
N ASN A 36 5.14 0.36 -12.16
CA ASN A 36 5.59 0.41 -13.55
C ASN A 36 5.53 -0.96 -14.26
N ALA A 37 5.46 -2.08 -13.52
CA ALA A 37 5.21 -3.40 -14.12
C ALA A 37 3.83 -3.54 -14.77
N ALA A 38 2.89 -2.61 -14.49
CA ALA A 38 1.62 -2.49 -15.21
C ALA A 38 1.79 -1.92 -16.64
N GLY A 39 2.92 -1.26 -16.90
CA GLY A 39 3.26 -0.66 -18.18
C GLY A 39 3.81 -1.66 -19.21
N PRO A 40 4.00 -1.21 -20.46
CA PRO A 40 4.48 -2.06 -21.55
C PRO A 40 5.96 -2.47 -21.39
N SER A 41 6.75 -1.71 -20.63
CA SER A 41 8.17 -1.98 -20.38
C SER A 41 8.35 -2.66 -19.02
N LYS A 42 8.87 -3.89 -19.03
CA LYS A 42 9.08 -4.70 -17.81
C LYS A 42 10.52 -4.62 -17.28
N ASN A 43 11.19 -3.49 -17.48
CA ASN A 43 12.62 -3.35 -17.15
C ASN A 43 12.90 -3.49 -15.64
N TRP A 44 11.90 -3.24 -14.80
CA TRP A 44 11.94 -3.52 -13.36
C TRP A 44 10.64 -4.21 -12.93
N ASN A 45 10.76 -5.41 -12.34
CA ASN A 45 9.60 -6.23 -11.96
C ASN A 45 9.70 -6.78 -10.53
N ARG A 46 10.59 -6.21 -9.71
CA ARG A 46 10.85 -6.66 -8.34
C ARG A 46 10.46 -5.55 -7.38
N LEU A 47 9.43 -5.79 -6.59
CA LEU A 47 8.95 -4.86 -5.58
C LEU A 47 10.05 -4.53 -4.57
N SER A 48 10.40 -3.26 -4.42
CA SER A 48 11.50 -2.86 -3.54
C SER A 48 11.55 -1.38 -3.23
N VAL A 49 11.91 -1.04 -1.99
CA VAL A 49 12.20 0.34 -1.58
C VAL A 49 13.68 0.41 -1.18
N GLN A 50 14.43 1.31 -1.82
CA GLN A 50 15.88 1.42 -1.68
C GLN A 50 16.62 0.08 -1.72
N TYR A 51 16.31 -0.71 -2.76
CA TYR A 51 16.89 -2.05 -2.99
C TYR A 51 16.64 -3.07 -1.85
N SER A 52 15.78 -2.74 -0.89
CA SER A 52 15.23 -3.72 0.04
C SER A 52 14.10 -4.44 -0.66
N PHE A 53 14.34 -5.69 -1.07
CA PHE A 53 13.41 -6.45 -1.92
C PHE A 53 12.35 -7.20 -1.12
N TYR A 54 11.12 -7.16 -1.62
CA TYR A 54 9.98 -7.82 -1.02
C TYR A 54 9.32 -8.78 -2.01
N LYS A 55 8.86 -9.92 -1.50
CA LYS A 55 8.11 -10.91 -2.30
C LYS A 55 6.62 -10.59 -2.40
N LYS A 56 6.11 -9.82 -1.43
CA LYS A 56 4.69 -9.54 -1.27
C LYS A 56 4.46 -8.06 -1.02
N GLY A 57 3.50 -7.51 -1.72
CA GLY A 57 3.04 -6.15 -1.51
C GLY A 57 2.14 -5.63 -2.62
N ILE A 58 1.89 -4.33 -2.61
CA ILE A 58 0.98 -3.66 -3.53
C ILE A 58 1.71 -2.44 -4.06
N GLY A 59 2.01 -2.46 -5.36
CA GLY A 59 2.58 -1.31 -6.07
C GLY A 59 1.46 -0.39 -6.57
N THR A 60 1.62 0.90 -6.29
CA THR A 60 0.64 1.97 -6.57
C THR A 60 1.32 3.21 -7.12
N HIS A 61 0.53 4.16 -7.61
CA HIS A 61 1.00 5.48 -8.00
C HIS A 61 0.11 6.53 -7.32
N ALA A 62 0.67 7.60 -6.75
CA ALA A 62 -0.15 8.66 -6.16
C ALA A 62 -0.97 9.41 -7.24
N ASN A 63 -2.11 10.01 -6.93
CA ASN A 63 -2.92 9.79 -5.73
C ASN A 63 -3.62 8.42 -5.85
N SER A 64 -3.52 7.55 -4.85
CA SER A 64 -4.16 6.22 -4.84
C SER A 64 -5.05 5.99 -3.64
N PHE A 65 -6.10 5.18 -3.83
CA PHE A 65 -7.09 4.82 -2.82
C PHE A 65 -7.51 3.36 -2.98
N ILE A 66 -7.26 2.54 -1.95
CA ILE A 66 -7.60 1.12 -1.93
C ILE A 66 -8.40 0.82 -0.66
N VAL A 67 -9.61 0.26 -0.80
CA VAL A 67 -10.51 -0.04 0.32
C VAL A 67 -10.77 -1.53 0.40
N TYR A 68 -10.72 -2.06 1.62
CA TYR A 68 -11.03 -3.44 1.95
C TYR A 68 -12.14 -3.51 3.00
N ASP A 69 -13.09 -4.42 2.80
CA ASP A 69 -14.02 -4.83 3.85
C ASP A 69 -13.33 -5.89 4.73
N VAL A 70 -13.01 -5.54 5.98
CA VAL A 70 -12.29 -6.39 6.95
C VAL A 70 -13.18 -6.80 8.14
N ASN A 71 -14.42 -6.31 8.20
CA ASN A 71 -15.52 -6.80 9.04
C ASN A 71 -15.25 -6.80 10.57
N GLY A 72 -14.33 -5.98 11.07
CA GLY A 72 -14.01 -5.93 12.51
C GLY A 72 -13.29 -7.18 13.03
N LEU A 73 -12.72 -8.00 12.13
CA LEU A 73 -12.14 -9.30 12.48
C LEU A 73 -10.68 -9.24 12.94
N PHE A 74 -10.04 -8.08 12.81
CA PHE A 74 -8.63 -7.90 13.10
C PHE A 74 -8.42 -6.79 14.13
N LYS A 75 -7.26 -6.85 14.79
CA LYS A 75 -6.85 -5.89 15.81
C LYS A 75 -5.66 -5.06 15.38
N ARG A 76 -4.84 -5.56 14.46
CA ARG A 76 -3.61 -4.88 14.08
C ARG A 76 -3.36 -4.97 12.58
N PHE A 77 -2.81 -3.92 12.01
CA PHE A 77 -2.29 -3.88 10.65
C PHE A 77 -0.80 -3.52 10.69
N THR A 78 -0.02 -4.19 9.84
CA THR A 78 1.40 -3.85 9.65
C THR A 78 1.76 -3.78 8.17
N ALA A 79 2.63 -2.85 7.79
CA ALA A 79 3.28 -2.81 6.49
C ALA A 79 4.63 -2.10 6.59
N ASP A 80 5.56 -2.41 5.69
CA ASP A 80 6.61 -1.44 5.37
C ASP A 80 6.09 -0.56 4.22
N ILE A 81 6.48 0.71 4.19
CA ILE A 81 6.05 1.70 3.19
C ILE A 81 7.25 2.44 2.60
N GLY A 82 7.11 2.87 1.36
CA GLY A 82 8.09 3.75 0.72
C GLY A 82 7.87 3.89 -0.78
N ILE A 83 8.69 4.72 -1.40
CA ILE A 83 8.72 4.92 -2.85
C ILE A 83 9.57 3.82 -3.49
N ASP A 84 9.04 3.13 -4.50
CA ASP A 84 9.74 2.02 -5.15
C ASP A 84 11.08 2.49 -5.74
N THR A 85 12.04 1.59 -5.76
CA THR A 85 13.39 1.79 -6.26
C THR A 85 13.41 2.20 -7.74
N GLU A 86 12.44 1.78 -8.54
CA GLU A 86 12.34 2.16 -9.95
C GLU A 86 11.85 3.59 -10.20
N ALA A 87 11.24 4.22 -9.19
CA ALA A 87 10.80 5.60 -9.27
C ALA A 87 11.94 6.58 -9.55
N GLY A 88 11.63 7.68 -10.26
CA GLY A 88 12.55 8.79 -10.45
C GLY A 88 12.86 9.55 -9.16
N ALA A 89 13.88 10.41 -9.22
CA ALA A 89 14.44 11.14 -8.07
C ALA A 89 13.46 12.14 -7.43
N GLN A 90 12.37 12.49 -8.12
CA GLN A 90 11.41 13.51 -7.68
C GLN A 90 10.30 12.94 -6.80
N GLY A 91 10.14 11.61 -6.73
CA GLY A 91 9.04 10.98 -6.01
C GLY A 91 8.94 11.44 -4.55
N SER A 92 7.71 11.73 -4.14
CA SER A 92 7.36 12.55 -2.99
C SER A 92 5.94 12.21 -2.56
N VAL A 93 5.76 11.42 -1.50
CA VAL A 93 4.42 10.93 -1.12
C VAL A 93 4.12 11.03 0.37
N VAL A 94 2.84 11.01 0.71
CA VAL A 94 2.33 10.81 2.07
C VAL A 94 1.44 9.58 2.10
N PHE A 95 1.76 8.64 2.99
CA PHE A 95 0.95 7.44 3.20
C PHE A 95 -0.08 7.71 4.29
N LYS A 96 -1.34 7.35 4.05
CA LYS A 96 -2.40 7.39 5.06
C LYS A 96 -3.15 6.08 5.15
N ILE A 97 -3.62 5.80 6.36
CA ILE A 97 -4.45 4.63 6.66
C ILE A 97 -5.70 5.11 7.38
N TYR A 98 -6.86 4.69 6.88
CA TYR A 98 -8.16 4.99 7.48
C TYR A 98 -8.86 3.71 7.91
N GLY A 99 -9.61 3.80 9.00
CA GLY A 99 -10.57 2.79 9.42
C GLY A 99 -11.92 3.44 9.67
N ASP A 100 -12.95 2.99 8.96
CA ASP A 100 -14.32 3.53 9.03
C ASP A 100 -14.33 5.08 8.97
N ASP A 101 -13.69 5.63 7.94
CA ASP A 101 -13.54 7.07 7.67
C ASP A 101 -12.75 7.89 8.71
N ARG A 102 -12.16 7.24 9.73
CA ARG A 102 -11.23 7.87 10.69
C ARG A 102 -9.78 7.65 10.30
N LEU A 103 -8.99 8.72 10.27
CA LEU A 103 -7.54 8.64 10.09
C LEU A 103 -6.92 7.89 11.27
N LEU A 104 -6.21 6.81 10.99
CA LEU A 104 -5.51 5.99 11.99
C LEU A 104 -4.00 6.21 11.97
N TYR A 105 -3.46 6.48 10.78
CA TYR A 105 -2.04 6.72 10.57
C TYR A 105 -1.82 7.66 9.39
N GLN A 106 -0.82 8.52 9.53
CA GLN A 106 -0.27 9.35 8.48
C GLN A 106 1.25 9.37 8.64
N SER A 107 1.99 9.15 7.55
CA SER A 107 3.44 9.35 7.55
C SER A 107 3.78 10.84 7.46
N ASP A 108 4.99 11.22 7.84
CA ASP A 108 5.59 12.45 7.28
C ASP A 108 5.78 12.29 5.77
N LEU A 109 6.23 13.36 5.10
CA LEU A 109 6.65 13.28 3.70
C LEU A 109 7.73 12.20 3.55
N VAL A 110 7.51 11.28 2.61
CA VAL A 110 8.44 10.22 2.22
C VAL A 110 9.01 10.58 0.87
N LYS A 111 10.33 10.70 0.78
CA LYS A 111 11.03 11.01 -0.48
C LYS A 111 11.68 9.80 -1.10
N ARG A 112 11.92 9.89 -2.41
CA ARG A 112 12.83 8.96 -3.10
C ARG A 112 14.17 8.93 -2.36
N PHE A 113 14.71 7.73 -2.25
CA PHE A 113 16.00 7.38 -1.64
C PHE A 113 15.99 7.15 -0.12
N GLU A 114 14.84 7.30 0.53
CA GLU A 114 14.69 6.87 1.91
C GLU A 114 14.54 5.35 2.05
N TYR A 115 15.03 4.81 3.17
CA TYR A 115 14.80 3.41 3.53
C TYR A 115 13.32 3.15 3.83
N PRO A 116 12.84 1.88 3.70
CA PRO A 116 11.48 1.53 4.04
C PRO A 116 11.14 1.96 5.48
N ARG A 117 9.99 2.62 5.65
CA ARG A 117 9.45 2.96 6.98
C ARG A 117 8.46 1.89 7.43
N HIS A 118 8.35 1.66 8.74
CA HIS A 118 7.42 0.66 9.28
C HIS A 118 6.15 1.31 9.80
N ALA A 119 5.00 0.78 9.40
CA ALA A 119 3.68 1.19 9.83
C ALA A 119 3.06 0.04 10.66
N ASP A 120 2.66 0.35 11.90
CA ASP A 120 2.08 -0.59 12.85
C ASP A 120 0.90 0.06 13.60
N ILE A 121 -0.32 -0.42 13.36
CA ILE A 121 -1.56 0.31 13.66
C ILE A 121 -2.59 -0.60 14.31
N ASP A 122 -3.23 -0.12 15.38
CA ASP A 122 -4.43 -0.73 15.95
C ASP A 122 -5.65 -0.44 15.06
N ILE A 123 -6.30 -1.52 14.61
CA ILE A 123 -7.49 -1.50 13.76
C ILE A 123 -8.66 -2.26 14.42
N THR A 124 -8.63 -2.42 15.74
CA THR A 124 -9.67 -3.12 16.49
C THR A 124 -11.05 -2.56 16.20
N GLY A 125 -11.95 -3.42 15.75
CA GLY A 125 -13.33 -3.07 15.43
C GLY A 125 -13.52 -2.38 14.07
N VAL A 126 -12.46 -2.08 13.33
CA VAL A 126 -12.54 -1.45 11.99
C VAL A 126 -13.23 -2.39 11.02
N LYS A 127 -14.26 -1.90 10.31
CA LYS A 127 -15.00 -2.70 9.31
C LYS A 127 -14.55 -2.42 7.88
N LYS A 128 -14.31 -1.15 7.54
CA LYS A 128 -13.73 -0.72 6.27
C LYS A 128 -12.34 -0.17 6.52
N PHE A 129 -11.35 -0.74 5.85
CA PHE A 129 -9.95 -0.39 5.98
C PHE A 129 -9.44 0.18 4.65
N ALA A 130 -8.86 1.38 4.68
CA ALA A 130 -8.38 2.04 3.47
C ALA A 130 -6.89 2.37 3.55
N LEU A 131 -6.21 2.12 2.43
CA LEU A 131 -4.83 2.51 2.15
C LEU A 131 -4.84 3.65 1.14
N ILE A 132 -4.19 4.76 1.47
CA ILE A 132 -4.14 5.97 0.64
C ILE A 132 -2.70 6.41 0.46
N VAL A 133 -2.35 6.77 -0.78
CA VAL A 133 -1.10 7.48 -1.08
C VAL A 133 -1.46 8.83 -1.69
N GLU A 134 -0.99 9.90 -1.07
CA GLU A 134 -1.11 11.27 -1.57
C GLU A 134 0.22 11.77 -2.15
N ASP A 135 0.15 12.74 -3.05
CA ASP A 135 1.25 13.26 -3.90
C ASP A 135 2.22 14.25 -3.23
N GLY A 136 2.27 14.28 -1.90
CA GLY A 136 3.22 15.11 -1.16
C GLY A 136 3.04 16.64 -1.31
N GLY A 137 2.07 17.10 -2.11
CA GLY A 137 1.81 18.51 -2.41
C GLY A 137 2.64 19.10 -3.56
N ASP A 138 3.46 18.31 -4.26
CA ASP A 138 4.22 18.72 -5.45
C ASP A 138 3.76 18.05 -6.76
N GLY A 139 2.67 17.29 -6.68
CA GLY A 139 2.03 16.62 -7.81
C GLY A 139 2.65 15.25 -8.08
N ILE A 140 2.00 14.45 -8.91
CA ILE A 140 2.18 12.99 -8.94
C ILE A 140 3.48 12.48 -9.59
N ASN A 141 4.42 13.34 -9.96
CA ASN A 141 5.55 12.94 -10.80
C ASN A 141 6.47 11.96 -10.05
N ASP A 142 6.70 10.78 -10.62
CA ASP A 142 7.52 9.71 -10.05
C ASP A 142 7.01 9.14 -8.71
N ASP A 143 5.74 9.37 -8.35
CA ASP A 143 5.14 8.91 -7.09
C ASP A 143 4.73 7.44 -7.08
N HIS A 144 5.67 6.57 -7.45
CA HIS A 144 5.50 5.14 -7.47
C HIS A 144 5.71 4.60 -6.05
N ALA A 145 4.62 4.26 -5.38
CA ALA A 145 4.61 3.98 -3.94
C ALA A 145 4.17 2.55 -3.65
N ASP A 146 4.79 1.95 -2.65
CA ASP A 146 4.57 0.56 -2.28
C ASP A 146 4.04 0.40 -0.86
N TRP A 147 3.05 -0.49 -0.74
CA TRP A 147 2.69 -1.14 0.53
C TRP A 147 3.34 -2.52 0.57
N LEU A 148 4.38 -2.69 1.38
CA LEU A 148 5.24 -3.87 1.41
C LEU A 148 4.82 -4.81 2.56
N ARG A 149 4.55 -6.08 2.24
CA ARG A 149 3.97 -7.10 3.16
C ARG A 149 2.77 -6.59 3.99
N PRO A 150 1.77 -5.91 3.39
CA PRO A 150 0.63 -5.38 4.12
C PRO A 150 -0.20 -6.53 4.71
N THR A 151 -0.25 -6.63 6.04
CA THR A 151 -0.78 -7.79 6.76
C THR A 151 -1.75 -7.35 7.85
N LEU A 152 -2.91 -8.00 7.89
CA LEU A 152 -3.91 -7.91 8.96
C LEU A 152 -3.69 -9.02 9.99
N TRP A 153 -3.80 -8.69 11.28
CA TRP A 153 -3.52 -9.58 12.41
C TRP A 153 -4.75 -9.68 13.35
N PRO A 154 -5.19 -10.90 13.74
CA PRO A 154 -6.35 -11.13 14.63
C PRO A 154 -6.23 -10.56 16.05
#